data_AF-A0A8T3KSC1-F1
#
_entry.id   AF-A0A8T3KSC1-F1
#
_cell.length_a   1.000
_cell.length_b   1.000
_cell.length_c   1.000
_cell.angle_alpha   90.00
_cell.angle_beta   90.00
_cell.angle_gamma   90.00
#
_symmetry.space_group_name_H-M   'P 1'
#
loop_
_entity.id
_entity.type
_entity.pdbx_description
1 polymer ?
#
loop_
_entity_poly.entity_id
_entity_poly.type
_entity_poly.pdbx_seq_one_letter_code
_entity_poly.pdbx_strand_id
1 'polypeptide(L)'
;MDLYVLVFSPGYYRQNPLEIFAVYNGGLSIQGVLIAGIIFAVWYTRRTGIGFWRTADAFAPAIILWQAIGRIGCDVFGVPMDKAYPWGVMVGSQLLHPAQLYEALLNLALFTYLWWSRGRTKYDGQLFIRYLIGFSLIRAAIEFFRTNPVVIGPFTVAHVTSLAIITASIVTGSLLKRKAKRNEPDTGEGPSRVSLLEYLIIVAGGAAGTLIYFSIY
;
A
#
# COMPACT_ATOMS: atom_id res chain seq x y z
N MET A 1 -13.63 -0.32 9.11
CA MET A 1 -13.94 -0.99 10.38
C MET A 1 -12.78 -1.86 10.79
N ASP A 2 -12.22 -1.66 12.00
CA ASP A 2 -11.28 -2.63 12.57
C ASP A 2 -11.99 -3.95 12.83
N LEU A 3 -11.47 -5.01 12.22
CA LEU A 3 -11.83 -6.38 12.58
C LEU A 3 -11.66 -6.59 14.09
N TYR A 4 -10.73 -5.83 14.70
CA TYR A 4 -10.52 -5.75 16.14
C TYR A 4 -11.75 -5.23 16.91
N VAL A 5 -12.41 -4.16 16.45
CA VAL A 5 -13.56 -3.54 17.12
C VAL A 5 -14.83 -4.42 17.04
N LEU A 6 -15.00 -5.15 15.92
CA LEU A 6 -16.09 -6.11 15.75
C LEU A 6 -15.96 -7.33 16.68
N VAL A 7 -14.73 -7.76 16.97
CA VAL A 7 -14.45 -8.91 17.85
C VAL A 7 -14.43 -8.50 19.33
N PHE A 8 -14.01 -7.27 19.66
CA PHE A 8 -13.85 -6.81 21.04
C PHE A 8 -15.08 -6.12 21.65
N SER A 9 -16.11 -5.77 20.87
CA SER A 9 -17.34 -5.13 21.40
C SER A 9 -18.65 -5.66 20.78
N PRO A 10 -18.91 -6.98 20.80
CA PRO A 10 -20.14 -7.55 20.25
C PRO A 10 -21.42 -7.08 20.95
N GLY A 11 -21.34 -6.56 22.18
CA GLY A 11 -22.48 -6.00 22.91
C GLY A 11 -22.92 -4.60 22.43
N TYR A 12 -21.98 -3.76 21.99
CA TYR A 12 -22.23 -2.37 21.59
C TYR A 12 -22.93 -2.29 20.23
N TYR A 13 -22.47 -3.08 19.25
CA TYR A 13 -23.04 -3.10 17.89
C TYR A 13 -24.40 -3.82 17.78
N ARG A 14 -24.78 -4.64 18.77
CA ARG A 14 -26.15 -5.17 18.85
C ARG A 14 -27.18 -4.11 19.23
N GLN A 15 -26.76 -3.10 19.99
CA GLN A 15 -27.65 -2.03 20.46
C GLN A 15 -27.71 -0.86 19.46
N ASN A 16 -26.63 -0.61 18.70
CA ASN A 16 -26.57 0.44 17.68
C ASN A 16 -26.11 -0.10 16.30
N PRO A 17 -26.96 -0.83 15.56
CA PRO A 17 -26.59 -1.44 14.28
C PRO A 17 -26.28 -0.44 13.16
N LEU A 18 -26.81 0.79 13.25
CA LEU A 18 -26.59 1.85 12.25
C LEU A 18 -25.17 2.47 12.33
N GLU A 19 -24.49 2.37 13.47
CA GLU A 19 -23.13 2.89 13.63
C GLU A 19 -22.07 2.06 12.90
N ILE A 20 -22.43 0.89 12.36
CA ILE A 20 -21.60 0.12 11.42
C ILE A 20 -21.30 0.95 10.16
N PHE A 21 -22.21 1.84 9.75
CA PHE A 21 -22.05 2.74 8.61
C PHE A 21 -21.51 4.12 9.00
N ALA A 22 -21.24 4.38 10.29
CA ALA A 22 -20.66 5.63 10.77
C ALA A 22 -19.14 5.67 10.51
N VAL A 23 -18.77 5.72 9.23
CA VAL A 23 -17.38 5.73 8.75
C VAL A 23 -16.60 6.96 9.25
N TYR A 24 -17.30 8.04 9.62
CA TYR A 24 -16.75 9.30 10.13
C TYR A 24 -16.17 9.21 11.55
N ASN A 25 -16.50 8.20 12.35
CA ASN A 25 -15.96 8.01 13.71
C ASN A 25 -14.55 7.40 13.73
N GLY A 26 -13.81 7.47 12.62
CA GLY A 26 -12.41 7.00 12.55
C GLY A 26 -12.24 5.48 12.47
N GLY A 27 -13.32 4.72 12.24
CA GLY A 27 -13.28 3.25 12.28
C GLY A 27 -12.62 2.56 11.08
N LEU A 28 -12.02 3.24 10.10
CA LEU A 28 -11.48 2.62 8.88
C LEU A 28 -10.16 1.86 9.11
N SER A 29 -10.27 0.59 9.49
CA SER A 29 -9.13 -0.32 9.50
C SER A 29 -8.48 -0.57 8.16
N ILE A 30 -7.16 -0.47 8.18
CA ILE A 30 -6.29 -0.88 7.08
C ILE A 30 -6.48 -2.37 6.77
N GLN A 31 -6.71 -3.22 7.77
CA GLN A 31 -6.86 -4.67 7.55
C GLN A 31 -8.13 -5.00 6.77
N GLY A 32 -9.25 -4.33 7.06
CA GLY A 32 -10.50 -4.50 6.33
C GLY A 32 -10.38 -4.06 4.87
N VAL A 33 -9.72 -2.93 4.63
CA VAL A 33 -9.46 -2.41 3.27
C VAL A 33 -8.56 -3.37 2.48
N LEU A 34 -7.52 -3.93 3.10
CA LEU A 34 -6.63 -4.90 2.45
C LEU A 34 -7.37 -6.18 2.06
N ILE A 35 -8.16 -6.75 2.97
CA ILE A 35 -8.94 -7.97 2.69
C ILE A 35 -9.96 -7.73 1.58
N ALA A 36 -10.73 -6.64 1.68
CA ALA A 36 -11.71 -6.28 0.66
C ALA A 36 -11.04 -6.04 -0.71
N GLY A 37 -9.89 -5.35 -0.73
CA GLY A 37 -9.12 -5.11 -1.95
C GLY A 37 -8.62 -6.39 -2.61
N ILE A 38 -8.12 -7.36 -1.83
CA ILE A 38 -7.68 -8.67 -2.35
C ILE A 38 -8.86 -9.47 -2.89
N ILE A 39 -9.97 -9.53 -2.15
CA ILE A 39 -11.19 -10.24 -2.60
C ILE A 39 -11.69 -9.63 -3.91
N PHE A 40 -11.77 -8.30 -3.98
CA PHE A 40 -12.19 -7.59 -5.18
C PHE A 40 -11.25 -7.86 -6.36
N ALA A 41 -9.92 -7.81 -6.14
CA ALA A 41 -8.94 -8.08 -7.19
C ALA A 41 -9.06 -9.52 -7.73
N VAL A 42 -9.24 -10.52 -6.85
CA VAL A 42 -9.43 -11.92 -7.25
C VAL A 42 -10.76 -12.13 -7.98
N TRP A 43 -11.84 -11.52 -7.50
CA TRP A 43 -13.14 -11.59 -8.14
C TRP A 43 -13.13 -10.93 -9.53
N TYR A 44 -12.54 -9.73 -9.64
CA TYR A 44 -12.46 -8.97 -10.88
C TYR A 44 -11.63 -9.70 -11.94
N THR A 45 -10.43 -10.17 -11.58
CA THR A 45 -9.55 -10.92 -12.49
C THR A 45 -10.19 -12.22 -13.00
N ARG A 46 -10.98 -12.89 -12.16
CA ARG A 46 -11.77 -14.07 -12.58
C ARG A 46 -12.93 -13.73 -13.52
N ARG A 47 -13.52 -12.54 -13.39
CA ARG A 47 -14.63 -12.09 -14.24
C ARG A 47 -14.16 -11.61 -15.61
N THR A 48 -13.03 -10.91 -15.67
CA THR A 48 -12.52 -10.30 -16.90
C THR A 48 -11.54 -11.18 -17.68
N GLY A 49 -11.12 -12.30 -17.09
CA GLY A 49 -10.12 -13.20 -17.68
C GLY A 49 -8.70 -12.63 -17.69
N ILE A 50 -8.49 -11.41 -17.15
CA ILE A 50 -7.17 -10.79 -17.11
C ILE A 50 -6.31 -11.46 -16.04
N GLY A 51 -5.07 -11.79 -16.38
CA GLY A 51 -4.11 -12.36 -15.45
C GLY A 51 -3.94 -11.52 -14.18
N PHE A 52 -4.06 -12.16 -13.00
CA PHE A 52 -3.93 -11.50 -11.70
C PHE A 52 -2.62 -10.71 -11.56
N TRP A 53 -1.50 -11.29 -11.99
CA TRP A 53 -0.18 -10.68 -11.90
C TRP A 53 -0.01 -9.46 -12.82
N ARG A 54 -0.64 -9.49 -14.00
CA ARG A 54 -0.68 -8.36 -14.94
C ARG A 54 -1.49 -7.20 -14.35
N THR A 55 -2.59 -7.54 -13.68
CA THR A 55 -3.41 -6.55 -12.94
C THR A 55 -2.62 -5.95 -11.78
N ALA A 56 -1.96 -6.78 -10.96
CA ALA A 56 -1.14 -6.33 -9.85
C ALA A 56 0.01 -5.40 -10.30
N ASP A 57 0.67 -5.71 -11.43
CA ASP A 57 1.70 -4.85 -12.02
C ASP A 57 1.15 -3.47 -12.40
N ALA A 58 -0.08 -3.40 -12.94
CA ALA A 58 -0.72 -2.13 -13.27
C ALA A 58 -1.04 -1.28 -12.03
N PHE A 59 -1.44 -1.91 -10.92
CA PHE A 59 -1.74 -1.21 -9.67
C PHE A 59 -0.48 -0.79 -8.88
N ALA A 60 0.66 -1.46 -9.05
CA ALA A 60 1.84 -1.23 -8.22
C ALA A 60 2.30 0.26 -8.18
N PRO A 61 2.44 0.96 -9.32
CA PRO A 61 2.78 2.39 -9.32
C PRO A 61 1.70 3.27 -8.68
N ALA A 62 0.42 2.94 -8.89
CA ALA A 62 -0.68 3.71 -8.32
C ALA A 62 -0.71 3.60 -6.78
N ILE A 63 -0.46 2.40 -6.23
CA ILE A 63 -0.43 2.16 -4.79
C ILE A 63 0.69 2.97 -4.12
N ILE A 64 1.91 2.94 -4.65
CA ILE A 64 3.02 3.66 -4.04
C ILE A 64 2.86 5.18 -4.16
N LEU A 65 2.26 5.67 -5.24
CA LEU A 65 1.93 7.08 -5.40
C LEU A 65 0.88 7.53 -4.37
N TRP A 66 -0.17 6.73 -4.19
CA TRP A 66 -1.16 6.96 -3.14
C TRP A 66 -0.53 7.03 -1.75
N GLN A 67 0.41 6.12 -1.44
CA GLN A 67 1.15 6.15 -0.18
C GLN A 67 2.02 7.40 -0.04
N ALA A 68 2.67 7.88 -1.11
CA ALA A 68 3.43 9.13 -1.07
C ALA A 68 2.52 10.33 -0.76
N ILE A 69 1.36 10.42 -1.40
CA ILE A 69 0.38 11.50 -1.18
C ILE A 69 -0.21 11.43 0.24
N GLY A 70 -0.58 10.24 0.71
CA GLY A 70 -1.10 10.06 2.07
C GLY A 70 -0.11 10.49 3.16
N ARG A 71 1.19 10.45 2.84
CA ARG A 71 2.27 10.96 3.70
C ARG A 71 2.48 12.46 3.62
N ILE A 72 1.78 13.21 2.79
CA ILE A 72 1.85 14.68 2.85
C ILE A 72 0.92 15.21 3.94
N GLY A 73 -0.21 14.53 4.20
CA GLY A 73 -1.23 14.95 5.17
C GLY A 73 -1.16 14.31 6.55
N CYS A 74 -0.09 13.60 6.91
CA CYS A 74 0.11 13.12 8.28
C CYS A 74 0.83 14.20 9.14
N ASP A 75 0.82 14.07 10.46
CA ASP A 75 1.65 14.89 11.36
C ASP A 75 2.51 14.01 12.27
N VAL A 76 3.08 12.94 11.69
CA VAL A 76 3.84 11.94 12.46
C VAL A 76 5.33 12.19 12.29
N PHE A 77 5.86 12.99 13.22
CA PHE A 77 7.27 13.28 13.33
C PHE A 77 8.05 12.10 13.92
N GLY A 78 9.33 12.04 13.57
CA GLY A 78 10.25 11.00 13.98
C GLY A 78 10.90 11.25 15.33
N VAL A 79 12.02 10.57 15.56
CA VAL A 79 12.85 10.74 16.75
C VAL A 79 13.44 12.16 16.87
N PRO A 80 13.79 12.61 18.08
CA PRO A 80 14.49 13.88 18.28
C PRO A 80 15.83 13.93 17.55
N MET A 81 16.19 15.10 17.04
CA MET A 81 17.47 15.35 16.40
C MET A 81 18.53 15.70 17.44
N ASP A 82 19.67 14.98 17.42
CA ASP A 82 20.84 15.33 18.25
C ASP A 82 21.58 16.58 17.76
N LYS A 83 21.46 16.89 16.46
CA LYS A 83 22.06 18.05 15.80
C LYS A 83 21.03 18.80 14.98
N ALA A 84 21.07 20.12 15.03
CA ALA A 84 20.18 20.95 14.24
C ALA A 84 20.58 20.92 12.76
N TYR A 85 19.77 20.24 11.95
CA TYR A 85 19.84 20.27 10.50
C TYR A 85 18.78 21.21 9.93
N PRO A 86 19.00 21.82 8.74
CA PRO A 86 18.10 22.84 8.20
C PRO A 86 16.69 22.31 7.82
N TRP A 87 16.52 20.99 7.73
CA TRP A 87 15.23 20.35 7.48
C TRP A 87 14.58 19.78 8.74
N GLY A 88 15.13 20.05 9.93
CA GLY A 88 14.49 19.67 11.19
C GLY A 88 13.24 20.50 11.45
N VAL A 89 12.20 19.85 11.98
CA VAL A 89 10.93 20.51 12.29
C VAL A 89 10.79 20.65 13.79
N MET A 90 10.56 21.87 14.25
CA MET A 90 10.27 22.17 15.65
C MET A 90 8.81 21.84 15.94
N VAL A 91 8.59 20.89 16.84
CA VAL A 91 7.25 20.51 17.31
C VAL A 91 7.23 20.68 18.82
N GLY A 92 6.53 21.71 19.29
CA GLY A 92 6.65 22.17 20.67
C GLY A 92 8.06 22.68 20.96
N SER A 93 8.73 22.09 21.96
CA SER A 93 10.09 22.46 22.38
C SER A 93 11.18 21.50 21.89
N GLN A 94 10.86 20.56 21.00
CA GLN A 94 11.80 19.55 20.51
C GLN A 94 11.98 19.67 18.99
N LEU A 95 13.23 19.54 18.56
CA LEU A 95 13.58 19.44 17.14
C LEU A 95 13.50 17.98 16.72
N LEU A 96 12.61 17.65 15.78
CA LEU A 96 12.35 16.27 15.37
C LEU A 96 12.74 16.02 13.90
N HIS A 97 13.08 14.77 13.59
CA HIS A 97 13.21 14.32 12.20
C HIS A 97 11.84 14.32 11.51
N PRO A 98 11.67 14.96 10.33
CA PRO A 98 10.45 14.85 9.54
C PRO A 98 10.39 13.48 8.82
N ALA A 99 10.30 12.39 9.59
CA ALA A 99 10.30 11.02 9.08
C ALA A 99 9.22 10.79 8.02
N GLN A 100 8.09 11.48 8.15
CA GLN A 100 7.03 11.47 7.17
C GLN A 100 7.44 12.04 5.80
N LEU A 101 8.18 13.15 5.78
CA LEU A 101 8.68 13.74 4.53
C LEU A 101 9.70 12.80 3.88
N TYR A 102 10.58 12.18 4.67
CA TYR A 102 11.50 11.17 4.17
C TYR A 102 10.75 10.01 3.53
N GLU A 103 9.68 9.51 4.17
CA GLU A 103 8.87 8.42 3.63
C GLU A 103 8.15 8.85 2.34
N ALA A 104 7.58 10.06 2.29
CA ALA A 104 6.94 10.60 1.10
C ALA A 104 7.90 10.69 -0.10
N LEU A 105 9.10 11.23 0.14
CA LEU A 105 10.14 11.38 -0.89
C LEU A 105 10.65 10.03 -1.39
N LEU A 106 10.92 9.08 -0.48
CA LEU A 106 11.33 7.74 -0.85
C LEU A 106 10.25 6.98 -1.61
N ASN A 107 8.98 7.11 -1.20
CA ASN A 107 7.85 6.52 -1.93
C ASN A 107 7.72 7.15 -3.33
N LEU A 108 7.92 8.46 -3.47
CA LEU A 108 7.92 9.12 -4.78
C LEU A 108 9.09 8.66 -5.66
N ALA A 109 10.28 8.46 -5.08
CA ALA A 109 11.43 7.90 -5.79
C ALA A 109 11.17 6.45 -6.24
N LEU A 110 10.47 5.65 -5.43
CA LEU A 110 10.06 4.31 -5.83
C LEU A 110 8.98 4.35 -6.93
N PHE A 111 8.03 5.29 -6.84
CA PHE A 111 7.06 5.54 -7.90
C PHE A 111 7.74 5.83 -9.24
N THR A 112 8.68 6.78 -9.27
CA THR A 112 9.39 7.15 -10.52
C THR A 112 10.18 5.96 -11.08
N TYR A 113 10.86 5.20 -10.22
CA TYR A 113 11.54 3.96 -10.60
C TYR A 113 10.59 2.93 -11.20
N LEU A 114 9.44 2.66 -10.57
CA LEU A 114 8.45 1.71 -11.08
C LEU A 114 7.83 2.21 -12.39
N TRP A 115 7.51 3.50 -12.48
CA TRP A 115 6.95 4.11 -13.68
C TRP A 115 7.87 4.00 -14.89
N TRP A 116 9.17 4.27 -14.70
CA TRP A 116 10.17 4.11 -15.76
C TRP A 116 10.46 2.63 -16.09
N SER A 117 10.39 1.75 -15.09
CA SER A 117 10.68 0.33 -15.30
C SER A 117 9.50 -0.50 -15.80
N ARG A 118 8.31 0.09 -15.92
CA ARG A 118 7.07 -0.58 -16.38
C ARG A 118 7.17 -1.19 -17.78
N GLY A 119 7.92 -0.55 -18.68
CA GLY A 119 8.14 -1.04 -20.05
C GLY A 119 9.27 -2.06 -20.17
N ARG A 120 9.93 -2.40 -19.06
CA ARG A 120 11.12 -3.28 -19.01
C ARG A 120 10.87 -4.52 -18.14
N THR A 121 9.63 -4.99 -18.09
CA THR A 121 9.24 -6.24 -17.44
C THR A 121 9.44 -7.42 -18.40
N LYS A 122 9.84 -8.58 -17.85
CA LYS A 122 10.13 -9.81 -18.60
C LYS A 122 9.07 -10.90 -18.35
N TYR A 123 8.23 -10.72 -17.34
CA TYR A 123 7.15 -11.62 -16.95
C TYR A 123 6.12 -10.84 -16.14
N ASP A 124 4.88 -11.28 -16.17
CA ASP A 124 3.79 -10.69 -15.40
C ASP A 124 4.02 -10.86 -13.88
N GLY A 125 3.82 -9.78 -13.13
CA GLY A 125 4.03 -9.71 -11.67
C GLY A 125 5.41 -9.18 -11.29
N GLN A 126 6.30 -8.96 -12.25
CA GLN A 126 7.65 -8.48 -11.97
C GLN A 126 7.64 -7.06 -11.38
N LEU A 127 6.75 -6.19 -11.86
CA LEU A 127 6.69 -4.81 -11.40
C LEU A 127 6.15 -4.74 -9.96
N PHE A 128 5.15 -5.54 -9.65
CA PHE A 128 4.58 -5.69 -8.32
C PHE A 128 5.58 -6.27 -7.32
N ILE A 129 6.40 -7.24 -7.73
CA ILE A 129 7.48 -7.77 -6.89
C ILE A 129 8.55 -6.71 -6.60
N ARG A 130 8.94 -5.93 -7.62
CA ARG A 130 9.88 -4.80 -7.42
C ARG A 130 9.30 -3.77 -6.45
N TYR A 131 7.99 -3.50 -6.54
CA TYR A 131 7.26 -2.65 -5.61
C TYR A 131 7.34 -3.19 -4.18
N LEU A 132 6.99 -4.46 -3.94
CA LEU A 132 7.01 -5.05 -2.59
C LEU A 132 8.40 -4.97 -1.96
N ILE A 133 9.45 -5.31 -2.71
CA ILE A 133 10.83 -5.23 -2.23
C ILE A 133 11.21 -3.79 -1.91
N GLY A 134 10.97 -2.86 -2.85
CA GLY A 134 11.32 -1.45 -2.68
C GLY A 134 10.60 -0.82 -1.49
N PHE A 135 9.30 -1.07 -1.35
CA PHE A 135 8.50 -0.56 -0.25
C PHE A 135 8.98 -1.12 1.10
N SER A 136 9.28 -2.41 1.19
CA SER A 136 9.83 -3.01 2.41
C SER A 136 11.19 -2.43 2.79
N LEU A 137 12.04 -2.11 1.81
CA LEU A 137 13.32 -1.43 2.08
C LEU A 137 13.11 0.00 2.61
N ILE A 138 12.19 0.76 2.01
CA ILE A 138 11.82 2.09 2.49
C ILE A 138 11.30 2.01 3.92
N ARG A 139 10.43 1.02 4.21
CA ARG A 139 9.90 0.78 5.54
C ARG A 139 10.98 0.50 6.57
N ALA A 140 11.91 -0.39 6.27
CA ALA A 140 13.05 -0.65 7.14
C ALA A 140 13.92 0.61 7.33
N ALA A 141 14.18 1.38 6.27
CA ALA A 141 15.02 2.58 6.36
C ALA A 141 14.38 3.70 7.19
N ILE A 142 13.08 3.94 7.02
CA ILE A 142 12.33 4.96 7.77
C ILE A 142 12.20 4.59 9.25
N GLU A 143 12.15 3.31 9.56
CA GLU A 143 12.01 2.82 10.92
C GLU A 143 13.12 3.31 11.86
N PHE A 144 14.36 3.47 11.35
CA PHE A 144 15.47 4.04 12.12
C PHE A 144 15.21 5.46 12.61
N PHE A 145 14.32 6.20 11.93
CA PHE A 145 13.94 7.56 12.29
C PHE A 145 12.62 7.62 13.06
N ARG A 146 12.02 6.49 13.44
CA ARG A 146 10.73 6.43 14.14
C ARG A 146 10.86 5.85 15.54
N THR A 147 10.02 6.36 16.44
CA THR A 147 9.91 5.90 17.83
C THR A 147 8.91 4.74 17.90
N ASN A 148 9.31 3.56 17.41
CA ASN A 148 8.46 2.37 17.40
C ASN A 148 8.89 1.35 18.46
N PRO A 149 7.93 0.59 19.03
CA PRO A 149 8.25 -0.44 20.01
C PRO A 149 9.07 -1.56 19.37
N VAL A 150 10.16 -1.93 20.05
CA VAL A 150 11.05 -3.01 19.66
C VAL A 150 10.45 -4.34 20.09
N VAL A 151 10.53 -5.37 19.24
CA VAL A 151 9.87 -6.67 19.50
C VAL A 151 10.87 -7.78 19.77
N ILE A 152 11.95 -7.86 18.98
CA ILE A 152 12.96 -8.91 19.11
C ILE A 152 14.36 -8.28 19.07
N GLY A 153 15.09 -8.28 20.19
CA GLY A 153 16.43 -7.69 20.26
C GLY A 153 16.41 -6.19 19.92
N PRO A 154 17.22 -5.68 18.96
CA PRO A 154 17.15 -4.31 18.46
C PRO A 154 16.14 -4.12 17.29
N PHE A 155 15.38 -5.16 16.91
CA PHE A 155 14.50 -5.11 15.73
C PHE A 155 13.04 -4.83 16.09
N THR A 156 12.45 -3.87 15.38
CA THR A 156 11.03 -3.52 15.48
C THR A 156 10.16 -4.41 14.58
N VAL A 157 8.83 -4.29 14.72
CA VAL A 157 7.85 -4.97 13.84
C VAL A 157 8.13 -4.68 12.36
N ALA A 158 8.49 -3.45 12.01
CA ALA A 158 8.73 -3.06 10.62
C ALA A 158 9.93 -3.79 10.01
N HIS A 159 11.01 -4.01 10.77
CA HIS A 159 12.18 -4.76 10.30
C HIS A 159 11.82 -6.23 10.02
N VAL A 160 11.13 -6.88 10.96
CA VAL A 160 10.74 -8.30 10.83
C VAL A 160 9.76 -8.48 9.66
N THR A 161 8.74 -7.64 9.58
CA THR A 161 7.75 -7.70 8.49
C THR A 161 8.36 -7.37 7.14
N SER A 162 9.28 -6.41 7.05
CA SER A 162 10.00 -6.09 5.81
C SER A 162 10.86 -7.26 5.34
N LEU A 163 11.57 -7.93 6.24
CA LEU A 163 12.36 -9.11 5.90
C LEU A 163 11.48 -10.26 5.39
N ALA A 164 10.34 -10.50 6.05
CA ALA A 164 9.37 -11.51 5.62
C ALA A 164 8.79 -11.21 4.22
N ILE A 165 8.44 -9.94 3.95
CA ILE A 165 7.91 -9.54 2.64
C ILE A 165 8.98 -9.65 1.54
N ILE A 166 10.22 -9.24 1.82
CA ILE A 166 11.33 -9.34 0.86
C ILE A 166 11.60 -10.80 0.49
N THR A 167 11.71 -11.68 1.48
CA THR A 167 11.93 -13.11 1.25
C THR A 167 10.80 -13.75 0.46
N ALA A 168 9.54 -13.50 0.84
CA ALA A 168 8.37 -13.96 0.09
C ALA A 168 8.35 -13.43 -1.36
N SER A 169 8.70 -12.16 -1.56
CA SER A 169 8.73 -11.53 -2.88
C SER A 169 9.80 -12.14 -3.80
N ILE A 170 10.98 -12.46 -3.26
CA ILE A 170 12.06 -13.12 -4.01
C ILE A 170 11.65 -14.55 -4.42
N VAL A 171 11.04 -15.30 -3.50
CA VAL A 171 10.54 -16.65 -3.79
C VAL A 171 9.47 -16.60 -4.87
N THR A 172 8.43 -15.78 -4.70
CA THR A 172 7.35 -15.63 -5.67
C THR A 172 7.89 -15.18 -7.03
N GLY A 173 8.80 -14.20 -7.07
CA GLY A 173 9.41 -13.75 -8.33
C GLY A 173 10.25 -14.81 -9.02
N SER A 174 10.94 -15.64 -8.25
CA SER A 174 11.69 -16.79 -8.80
C SER A 174 10.76 -17.83 -9.41
N LEU A 175 9.62 -18.11 -8.75
CA LEU A 175 8.60 -19.03 -9.26
C LEU A 175 7.92 -18.50 -10.52
N LEU A 176 7.52 -17.23 -10.54
CA LEU A 176 6.89 -16.60 -11.71
C LEU A 176 7.85 -16.56 -12.92
N LYS A 177 9.12 -16.21 -12.68
CA LYS A 177 10.15 -16.23 -13.72
C LYS A 177 10.38 -17.64 -14.30
N ARG A 178 10.36 -18.68 -13.45
CA ARG A 178 10.47 -20.08 -13.90
C ARG A 178 9.25 -20.50 -14.72
N LYS A 179 8.04 -20.10 -14.29
CA LYS A 179 6.79 -20.40 -15.00
C LYS A 179 6.73 -19.72 -16.37
N ALA A 180 7.16 -18.46 -16.46
CA ALA A 180 7.23 -17.72 -17.71
C ALA A 180 8.20 -18.38 -18.72
N LYS A 181 9.41 -18.77 -18.27
CA LYS A 181 10.38 -19.47 -19.12
C LYS A 181 9.91 -20.85 -19.63
N ARG A 182 8.98 -21.49 -18.92
CA ARG A 182 8.45 -22.81 -19.27
C ARG A 182 7.31 -22.73 -20.30
N ASN A 183 6.70 -21.56 -20.48
CA ASN A 183 5.44 -21.38 -21.20
C ASN A 183 5.56 -20.58 -22.52
N GLU A 184 6.74 -20.41 -23.12
CA GLU A 184 6.83 -19.87 -24.49
C GLU A 184 6.76 -21.02 -25.52
N PRO A 185 5.93 -20.95 -26.61
CA PRO A 185 5.10 -19.84 -27.08
C PRO A 185 3.58 -20.14 -27.09
N ASP A 186 2.75 -19.16 -26.72
CA ASP A 186 1.57 -18.83 -27.53
C ASP A 186 1.28 -17.32 -27.46
N THR A 187 1.29 -16.73 -28.66
CA THR A 187 0.89 -15.39 -29.01
C THR A 187 -0.63 -15.31 -29.01
N GLY A 188 -1.23 -14.59 -28.06
CA GLY A 188 -2.63 -14.18 -28.26
C GLY A 188 -3.45 -13.90 -27.02
N GLU A 189 -3.11 -12.88 -26.24
CA GLU A 189 -4.14 -12.15 -25.50
C GLU A 189 -4.04 -10.68 -25.86
N GLY A 190 -4.72 -10.34 -26.96
CA GLY A 190 -5.04 -8.96 -27.31
C GLY A 190 -5.81 -8.30 -26.15
N PRO A 191 -5.69 -6.98 -25.97
CA PRO A 191 -6.27 -6.31 -24.81
C PRO A 191 -7.79 -6.53 -24.82
N SER A 192 -8.32 -7.22 -23.82
CA SER A 192 -9.76 -7.23 -23.56
C SER A 192 -10.18 -5.79 -23.32
N ARG A 193 -11.04 -5.28 -24.21
CA ARG A 193 -11.54 -3.91 -24.14
C ARG A 193 -12.34 -3.77 -22.85
N VAL A 194 -11.71 -3.19 -21.85
CA VAL A 194 -12.36 -2.78 -20.59
C VAL A 194 -13.52 -1.86 -20.98
N SER A 195 -14.74 -2.24 -20.62
CA SER A 195 -15.94 -1.46 -20.94
C SER A 195 -15.86 -0.06 -20.30
N LEU A 196 -16.34 0.98 -20.98
CA LEU A 196 -16.46 2.34 -20.43
C LEU A 196 -17.16 2.35 -19.07
N LEU A 197 -18.09 1.41 -18.84
CA LEU A 197 -18.76 1.23 -17.55
C LEU A 197 -17.80 0.78 -16.44
N GLU A 198 -16.86 -0.11 -16.71
CA GLU A 198 -15.87 -0.55 -15.71
C GLU A 198 -14.89 0.59 -15.37
N TYR A 199 -14.49 1.38 -16.37
CA TYR A 199 -13.67 2.57 -16.15
C TYR A 199 -14.40 3.61 -15.29
N LEU A 200 -15.70 3.82 -15.56
CA LEU A 200 -16.55 4.71 -14.77
C LEU A 200 -16.76 4.19 -13.34
N ILE A 201 -16.86 2.89 -13.12
CA ILE A 201 -16.93 2.30 -11.76
C ILE A 201 -15.63 2.52 -10.99
N ILE A 202 -14.46 2.38 -11.63
CA ILE A 202 -13.15 2.63 -11.00
C ILE A 202 -12.99 4.10 -10.64
N VAL A 203 -13.33 5.01 -11.57
CA VAL A 203 -13.25 6.45 -11.34
C VAL A 203 -14.28 6.91 -10.31
N ALA A 204 -15.51 6.38 -10.36
CA ALA A 204 -16.56 6.68 -9.39
C ALA A 204 -16.23 6.13 -8.00
N GLY A 205 -15.60 4.96 -7.89
CA GLY A 205 -15.12 4.41 -6.63
C GLY A 205 -14.01 5.27 -6.00
N GLY A 206 -13.10 5.79 -6.83
CA GLY A 206 -12.08 6.75 -6.39
C GLY A 206 -12.68 8.10 -5.97
N ALA A 207 -13.61 8.63 -6.76
CA ALA A 207 -14.28 9.91 -6.51
C ALA A 207 -15.24 9.87 -5.31
N ALA A 208 -15.91 8.74 -5.05
CA ALA A 208 -16.73 8.55 -3.86
C ALA A 208 -15.89 8.63 -2.57
N GLY A 209 -14.65 8.12 -2.59
CA GLY A 209 -13.70 8.31 -1.48
C GLY A 209 -13.32 9.78 -1.26
N THR A 210 -13.24 10.59 -2.32
CA THR A 210 -12.94 12.04 -2.23
C THR A 210 -14.16 12.87 -1.82
N LEU A 211 -15.36 12.50 -2.26
CA LEU A 211 -16.60 13.18 -1.89
C LEU A 211 -17.02 12.92 -0.43
N ILE A 212 -16.69 11.74 0.11
CA ILE A 212 -16.85 11.47 1.55
C ILE A 212 -15.90 12.34 2.38
N TYR A 213 -14.73 12.69 1.85
CA TYR A 213 -13.78 13.60 2.52
C TYR A 213 -14.27 15.07 2.51
N PHE A 214 -14.95 15.50 1.45
CA PHE A 214 -15.51 16.86 1.35
C PHE A 214 -16.86 17.04 2.03
N SER A 215 -17.63 15.97 2.27
CA SER A 215 -18.91 16.04 3.01
C SER A 215 -18.73 16.11 4.53
N ILE A 216 -17.48 16.14 5.02
CA ILE A 216 -17.12 16.19 6.45
C ILE A 216 -16.58 17.59 6.85
N TYR A 217 -16.65 18.58 5.96
CA TYR A 217 -16.44 20.00 6.27
C TYR A 217 -17.68 20.83 5.90
#